data_AF-A0A6G1GIV0-F1
#
_entry.id   AF-A0A6G1GIV0-F1
#
_cell.length_a   1.000
_cell.length_b   1.000
_cell.length_c   1.000
_cell.angle_alpha   90.00
_cell.angle_beta   90.00
_cell.angle_gamma   90.00
#
_symmetry.space_group_name_H-M   'P 1'
#
loop_
_entity.id
_entity.type
_entity.pdbx_description
1 polymer ?
#
loop_
_entity_poly.entity_id
_entity_poly.type
_entity_poly.pdbx_seq_one_letter_code
_entity_poly.pdbx_strand_id
1 'polypeptide(L)'
;MTTSQDATFSGSGNQGLQVGYNPGNIMTHHHYAPDRPETPPDPLILIPFARDPDFVTRETIFNQVEQKCAVSGSWTALVGLGGVGSV
;
A
#
# COMPACT_ATOMS: atom_id res chain seq x y z
N MET A 1 9.90 44.31 -22.80
CA MET A 1 10.53 42.98 -22.76
C MET A 1 9.97 42.27 -21.56
N THR A 2 9.07 41.30 -21.76
CA THR A 2 8.46 40.52 -20.68
C THR A 2 9.27 39.25 -20.50
N THR A 3 9.93 39.09 -19.34
CA THR A 3 10.68 37.89 -19.01
C THR A 3 9.69 36.84 -18.51
N SER A 4 9.52 35.74 -19.25
CA SER A 4 8.79 34.56 -18.74
C SER A 4 9.63 33.91 -17.66
N GLN A 5 9.03 33.58 -16.52
CA GLN A 5 9.68 32.85 -15.45
C GLN A 5 8.94 31.54 -15.24
N ASP A 6 9.54 30.45 -15.70
CA ASP A 6 9.00 29.11 -15.55
C ASP A 6 9.68 28.43 -14.36
N ALA A 7 8.90 27.83 -13.47
CA ALA A 7 9.41 26.95 -12.43
C ALA A 7 8.74 25.58 -12.54
N THR A 8 9.57 24.54 -12.54
CA THR A 8 9.10 23.16 -12.59
C THR A 8 9.44 22.49 -11.27
N PHE A 9 8.44 21.88 -10.65
CA PHE A 9 8.62 21.08 -9.47
C PHE A 9 8.43 19.60 -9.81
N SER A 10 9.44 18.78 -9.51
CA SER A 10 9.48 17.36 -9.83
C SER A 10 9.48 16.50 -8.55
N GLY A 11 9.00 15.26 -8.66
CA GLY A 11 8.99 14.30 -7.56
C GLY A 11 7.70 14.29 -6.73
N SER A 12 7.38 13.14 -6.13
CA SER A 12 6.13 12.89 -5.39
C SER A 12 6.03 13.64 -4.05
N GLY A 13 7.13 14.19 -3.56
CA GLY A 13 7.22 14.91 -2.28
C GLY A 13 7.46 16.42 -2.43
N ASN A 14 7.16 17.02 -3.58
CA ASN A 14 7.36 18.47 -3.74
C ASN A 14 6.40 19.27 -2.84
N GLN A 15 6.96 20.21 -2.09
CA GLN A 15 6.24 21.11 -1.18
C GLN A 15 6.70 22.57 -1.34
N GLY A 16 7.19 22.93 -2.53
CA GLY A 16 7.76 24.25 -2.81
C GLY A 16 6.71 25.38 -2.85
N LEU A 17 7.15 26.59 -2.52
CA LEU A 17 6.39 27.84 -2.62
C LEU A 17 7.10 28.80 -3.60
N GLN A 18 6.45 29.17 -4.70
CA GLN A 18 7.00 30.14 -5.67
C GLN A 18 6.39 31.52 -5.45
N VAL A 19 7.24 32.54 -5.31
CA VAL A 19 6.81 33.94 -5.21
C VAL A 19 7.62 34.79 -6.18
N GLY A 20 6.92 35.58 -7.00
CA GLY A 20 7.53 36.41 -8.04
C GLY A 20 8.21 37.67 -7.50
N TYR A 21 7.43 38.68 -7.13
CA TYR A 21 7.94 39.90 -6.49
C TYR A 21 7.10 40.21 -5.26
N ASN A 22 7.72 40.27 -4.09
CA ASN A 22 7.06 40.67 -2.85
C ASN A 22 8.00 41.58 -2.04
N PRO A 23 7.63 42.85 -1.82
CA PRO A 23 8.43 43.76 -0.99
C PRO A 23 8.17 43.60 0.52
N GLY A 24 7.20 42.78 0.92
CA GLY A 24 6.83 42.52 2.32
C GLY A 24 7.33 41.19 2.88
N ASN A 25 7.05 40.94 4.16
CA ASN A 25 7.42 39.69 4.82
C ASN A 25 6.59 38.49 4.31
N ILE A 26 7.23 37.31 4.21
CA ILE A 26 6.57 36.04 3.91
C ILE A 26 6.83 35.10 5.07
N MET A 27 5.76 34.63 5.71
CA MET A 27 5.81 33.61 6.75
C MET A 27 5.05 32.38 6.25
N THR A 28 5.76 31.28 6.03
CA THR A 28 5.18 30.01 5.59
C THR A 28 5.40 28.94 6.66
N HIS A 29 4.35 28.20 6.97
CA HIS A 29 4.39 27.04 7.86
C HIS A 29 4.05 25.80 7.06
N HIS A 30 5.04 24.98 6.76
CA HIS A 30 4.82 23.69 6.11
C HIS A 30 4.60 22.63 7.20
N HIS A 31 3.38 22.08 7.25
CA HIS A 31 3.04 20.97 8.12
C HIS A 31 3.07 19.68 7.31
N TYR A 32 4.16 18.93 7.44
CA TYR A 32 4.35 17.67 6.73
C TYR A 32 3.64 16.54 7.47
N ALA A 33 2.92 15.70 6.72
CA ALA A 33 2.59 14.39 7.22
C ALA A 33 3.89 13.60 7.42
N PRO A 34 4.06 12.85 8.52
CA PRO A 34 5.22 11.98 8.65
C PRO A 34 5.24 10.98 7.49
N ASP A 35 6.43 10.75 6.93
CA ASP A 35 6.63 9.73 5.90
C ASP A 35 6.08 8.41 6.42
N ARG A 36 5.18 7.80 5.63
CA ARG A 36 4.68 6.47 5.95
C ARG A 36 5.88 5.52 5.93
N PRO A 37 6.14 4.76 7.01
CA PRO A 37 7.17 3.73 6.98
C PRO A 37 6.88 2.77 5.81
N GLU A 38 7.90 2.48 5.00
CA GLU A 38 7.77 1.51 3.90
C GLU A 38 7.37 0.13 4.45
N THR A 39 7.80 -0.18 5.67
CA THR A 39 7.41 -1.37 6.41
C THR A 39 6.07 -1.15 7.10
N PRO A 40 5.05 -2.00 6.82
CA PRO A 40 3.83 -2.00 7.60
C PRO A 40 4.14 -2.11 9.10
N PRO A 41 3.46 -1.35 9.97
CA PRO A 41 3.64 -1.49 11.41
C PRO A 41 3.27 -2.90 11.85
N ASP A 42 3.93 -3.39 12.90
CA ASP A 42 3.59 -4.68 13.49
C ASP A 42 2.10 -4.71 13.86
N PRO A 43 1.39 -5.82 13.58
CA PRO A 43 0.00 -5.94 13.92
C PRO A 43 -0.15 -5.86 15.45
N LEU A 44 -1.05 -4.98 15.91
CA LEU A 44 -1.35 -4.83 17.34
C LEU A 44 -1.97 -6.10 17.95
N ILE A 45 -2.56 -6.97 17.12
CA ILE A 45 -3.12 -8.26 17.51
C ILE A 45 -3.14 -9.23 16.31
N LEU A 46 -2.76 -10.48 16.57
CA LEU A 46 -2.94 -11.60 15.64
C LEU A 46 -4.09 -12.47 16.15
N ILE A 47 -5.22 -12.47 15.45
CA ILE A 47 -6.37 -13.32 15.78
C ILE A 47 -6.28 -14.60 14.92
N PRO A 48 -5.95 -15.77 15.49
CA PRO A 48 -5.88 -16.99 14.72
C PRO A 48 -7.29 -17.42 14.27
N PHE A 49 -7.42 -17.83 13.02
CA PHE A 49 -8.61 -18.51 12.53
C PHE A 49 -8.53 -19.98 12.97
N ALA A 50 -9.26 -20.32 14.03
CA ALA A 50 -9.34 -21.70 14.50
C ALA A 50 -9.95 -22.60 13.43
N ARG A 51 -9.39 -23.80 13.27
CA ARG A 51 -9.96 -24.81 12.38
C ARG A 51 -11.28 -25.31 12.97
N ASP A 52 -12.32 -25.34 12.13
CA ASP A 52 -13.61 -25.93 12.49
C ASP A 52 -13.41 -27.40 12.91
N PRO A 53 -13.93 -27.86 14.06
CA PRO A 53 -13.88 -29.26 14.48
C PRO A 53 -14.43 -30.23 13.43
N ASP A 54 -15.42 -29.79 12.64
CA ASP A 54 -16.06 -30.58 11.59
C ASP A 54 -15.36 -30.43 10.23
N PHE A 55 -14.20 -29.76 10.19
CA PHE A 55 -13.44 -29.56 8.97
C PHE A 55 -12.90 -30.88 8.41
N VAL A 56 -13.31 -31.19 7.17
CA VAL A 56 -12.76 -32.32 6.41
C VAL A 56 -11.59 -31.84 5.56
N THR A 57 -10.39 -32.31 5.88
CA THR A 57 -9.16 -31.92 5.18
C THR A 57 -9.13 -32.43 3.74
N ARG A 58 -8.75 -31.55 2.81
CA ARG A 58 -8.55 -31.86 1.38
C ARG A 58 -7.09 -31.67 0.99
N GLU A 59 -6.23 -32.53 1.52
CA GLU A 59 -4.75 -32.45 1.42
C GLU A 59 -4.27 -32.15 -0.01
N THR A 60 -4.83 -32.82 -1.02
CA THR A 60 -4.44 -32.62 -2.43
C THR A 60 -4.65 -31.19 -2.91
N ILE A 61 -5.73 -30.54 -2.49
CA ILE A 61 -6.04 -29.16 -2.88
C ILE A 61 -5.13 -28.19 -2.15
N PHE A 62 -4.91 -28.41 -0.85
CA PHE A 62 -3.98 -27.58 -0.05
C PHE A 62 -2.57 -27.60 -0.62
N ASN A 63 -2.05 -28.78 -0.93
CA ASN A 63 -0.72 -28.93 -1.51
C ASN A 63 -0.58 -28.18 -2.85
N GLN A 64 -1.62 -28.18 -3.69
CA GLN A 64 -1.60 -27.44 -4.95
C GLN A 64 -1.62 -25.91 -4.75
N VAL A 65 -2.37 -25.43 -3.77
CA VAL A 65 -2.41 -23.99 -3.45
C VAL A 65 -1.07 -23.54 -2.87
N GLU A 66 -0.51 -24.30 -1.93
CA GLU A 66 0.78 -24.01 -1.33
C GLU A 66 1.89 -23.94 -2.39
N GLN A 67 1.94 -24.91 -3.30
CA GLN A 67 2.91 -24.92 -4.41
C GLN A 67 2.79 -23.69 -5.32
N LYS A 68 1.56 -23.22 -5.60
CA LYS A 68 1.34 -22.04 -6.44
C LYS A 68 1.69 -20.73 -5.70
N CYS A 69 1.43 -20.66 -4.40
CA CYS A 69 1.74 -19.51 -3.55
C CYS A 69 3.23 -19.41 -3.15
N ALA A 70 3.97 -20.52 -3.17
CA ALA A 70 5.40 -20.55 -2.84
C ALA A 70 6.29 -19.84 -3.89
N VAL A 71 5.75 -19.51 -5.05
CA VAL A 71 6.48 -18.80 -6.11
C VAL A 71 6.60 -17.31 -5.74
N SER A 72 7.83 -16.79 -5.68
CA SER A 72 8.08 -15.39 -5.32
C SER A 72 7.37 -14.43 -6.29
N GLY A 73 6.59 -13.50 -5.74
CA GLY A 73 5.79 -12.54 -6.52
C GLY A 73 4.55 -13.13 -7.20
N SER A 74 4.16 -14.38 -6.91
CA SER A 74 2.98 -14.99 -7.51
C SER A 74 1.69 -14.61 -6.81
N TRP A 75 0.63 -14.43 -7.60
CA TRP A 75 -0.73 -14.21 -7.13
C TRP A 75 -1.56 -15.38 -7.61
N THR A 76 -2.04 -16.21 -6.68
CA THR A 76 -2.86 -17.39 -6.99
C THR A 76 -4.31 -17.07 -6.69
N ALA A 77 -5.17 -17.16 -7.71
CA ALA A 77 -6.62 -17.03 -7.53
C ALA A 77 -7.25 -18.41 -7.30
N LEU A 78 -8.03 -18.53 -6.23
CA LEU A 78 -8.93 -19.66 -6.01
C LEU A 78 -10.34 -19.25 -6.42
N VAL A 79 -10.91 -19.91 -7.43
CA VAL A 79 -12.25 -19.62 -7.95
C VAL A 79 -13.15 -20.84 -7.79
N GLY A 80 -14.41 -20.62 -7.42
CA GLY A 80 -15.37 -21.69 -7.17
C GLY A 80 -16.81 -21.17 -7.13
N LEU A 81 -17.76 -22.09 -7.21
CA LEU A 81 -19.17 -21.79 -6.99
C LEU A 81 -19.39 -21.44 -5.50
N GLY A 82 -20.31 -20.53 -5.21
CA GLY A 82 -20.61 -20.11 -3.84
C GLY A 82 -20.93 -21.30 -2.92
N GLY A 83 -20.38 -21.31 -1.71
CA GLY A 83 -20.61 -22.36 -0.70
C GLY A 83 -19.69 -23.59 -0.78
N VAL A 84 -18.75 -23.65 -1.74
CA VAL A 84 -17.83 -24.80 -1.91
C VAL A 84 -16.61 -24.75 -0.96
N GLY A 85 -16.48 -23.69 -0.16
CA GLY A 85 -15.37 -23.52 0.77
C GLY A 85 -14.13 -22.89 0.13
N SER A 86 -14.31 -22.07 -0.91
CA SER A 86 -13.28 -21.17 -1.46
C SER A 86 -13.21 -19.91 -0.60
N VAL A 87 -12.72 -20.03 0.63
CA VAL A 87 -12.43 -18.89 1.53
C VAL A 87 -11.05 -19.09 2.11
#